data_AF-A0A178Z4N5-F1
#
_entry.id   AF-A0A178Z4N5-F1
#
_cell.length_a   1.000
_cell.length_b   1.000
_cell.length_c   1.000
_cell.angle_alpha   90.00
_cell.angle_beta   90.00
_cell.angle_gamma   90.00
#
_symmetry.space_group_name_H-M   'P 1'
#
loop_
_entity.id
_entity.type
_entity.pdbx_description
1 polymer ?
#
loop_
_entity_poly.entity_id
_entity_poly.type
_entity_poly.pdbx_seq_one_letter_code
_entity_poly.pdbx_strand_id
1 'polypeptide(L)'
;MRSWLQKIGYTDVDVAALNIVHVAGTKGKGSTCSFTRSLLQEWGKRTGFPTKIGLYTSPDLTCIRERIQINGQPISEDLFTKYFFEIWDRLFAQQQQQQQQQEEIAAEDERQPRYLQLIALLAIHTFSREGTEAAIFETHHGGEYDATNVVSAPVVTGITSIGLDHLAQLGPGIEDVAWHKAGIFKNGAPAFSAPQEPAVEAVLKARADEKGVQFEVVPVNPSLPLTANALRAPVQRINCSLAIALVNAFLSRKSPLEEKTLSEQDIQRGIEHFTWPGRFEVVKTARCTWFLDGAHNELSIGQAVEWFSEMTTAPFSRDAVQARPPCIIIFSHMSEERDGPSLLRALASAVEQHNVRCPEMVFTTYQERRDGAIRPDKTLKPPDNLLADLPKQYCDLWKSTFPTASTIYLPSIEEALEYVDTAGQQRDNLQVLVTGSLHLVGGALYLLQRWKQPNVDR
;
A
#
# COMPACT_ATOMS: atom_id res chain seq x y z
N MET A 1 13.23 8.76 17.98
CA MET A 1 13.30 7.35 17.53
C MET A 1 14.33 6.54 18.29
N ARG A 2 15.65 6.80 18.13
CA ARG A 2 16.69 6.00 18.83
C ARG A 2 16.53 5.96 20.35
N SER A 3 16.27 7.10 20.98
CA SER A 3 16.00 7.17 22.43
C SER A 3 14.82 6.29 22.85
N TRP A 4 13.72 6.29 22.09
CA TRP A 4 12.57 5.44 22.39
C TRP A 4 12.87 3.95 22.17
N LEU A 5 13.63 3.57 21.14
CA LEU A 5 14.09 2.19 20.95
C LEU A 5 14.89 1.69 22.17
N GLN A 6 15.82 2.51 22.67
CA GLN A 6 16.59 2.19 23.86
C GLN A 6 15.68 2.06 25.10
N LYS A 7 14.71 2.97 25.28
CA LYS A 7 13.73 2.89 26.38
C LYS A 7 12.92 1.58 26.36
N ILE A 8 12.56 1.08 25.17
CA ILE A 8 11.85 -0.21 25.04
C ILE A 8 12.79 -1.42 25.04
N GLY A 9 14.10 -1.22 25.19
CA GLY A 9 15.09 -2.28 25.40
C GLY A 9 15.76 -2.82 24.13
N TYR A 10 15.75 -2.06 23.02
CA TYR A 10 16.43 -2.45 21.77
C TYR A 10 17.65 -1.58 21.48
N THR A 11 18.72 -2.24 21.09
CA THR A 11 19.95 -1.63 20.56
C THR A 11 19.96 -1.67 19.02
N ASP A 12 20.93 -0.98 18.40
CA ASP A 12 21.14 -1.04 16.96
C ASP A 12 21.49 -2.47 16.48
N VAL A 13 22.12 -3.29 17.34
CA VAL A 13 22.45 -4.70 17.05
C VAL A 13 21.17 -5.54 16.97
N ASP A 14 20.23 -5.33 17.90
CA ASP A 14 18.96 -6.05 17.91
C ASP A 14 18.12 -5.70 16.67
N VAL A 15 18.11 -4.44 16.25
CA VAL A 15 17.42 -4.00 15.03
C VAL A 15 18.09 -4.58 13.79
N ALA A 16 19.43 -4.63 13.73
CA ALA A 16 20.17 -5.22 12.62
C ALA A 16 19.92 -6.74 12.49
N ALA A 17 19.66 -7.44 13.61
CA ALA A 17 19.34 -8.86 13.63
C ALA A 17 18.01 -9.20 12.93
N LEU A 18 17.11 -8.22 12.73
CA LEU A 18 15.87 -8.39 11.97
C LEU A 18 16.08 -8.53 10.46
N ASN A 19 17.32 -8.37 9.97
CA ASN A 19 17.68 -8.51 8.56
C ASN A 19 16.76 -7.69 7.64
N ILE A 20 16.76 -6.36 7.82
CA ILE A 20 15.75 -5.49 7.21
C ILE A 20 16.02 -5.22 5.73
N VAL A 21 15.02 -5.43 4.88
CA VAL A 21 14.89 -4.83 3.54
C VAL A 21 14.14 -3.50 3.70
N HIS A 22 14.78 -2.38 3.35
CA HIS A 22 14.20 -1.05 3.58
C HIS A 22 13.83 -0.37 2.27
N VAL A 23 12.56 0.03 2.11
CA VAL A 23 12.00 0.54 0.85
C VAL A 23 11.44 1.93 1.03
N ALA A 24 11.91 2.87 0.22
CA ALA A 24 11.37 4.23 0.08
C ALA A 24 10.91 4.50 -1.36
N GLY A 25 10.23 5.62 -1.60
CA GLY A 25 9.65 5.94 -2.91
C GLY A 25 8.40 6.80 -2.82
N THR A 26 7.88 7.27 -3.95
CA THR A 26 6.59 7.98 -4.01
C THR A 26 5.48 7.01 -4.34
N LYS A 27 5.61 6.24 -5.42
CA LYS A 27 4.62 5.24 -5.86
C LYS A 27 5.25 3.86 -5.91
N GLY A 28 4.47 2.83 -5.54
CA GLY A 28 4.91 1.43 -5.60
C GLY A 28 5.57 0.87 -4.34
N LYS A 29 5.81 1.67 -3.27
CA LYS A 29 6.43 1.20 -2.02
C LYS A 29 5.76 -0.07 -1.45
N GLY A 30 4.49 0.02 -1.07
CA GLY A 30 3.73 -1.13 -0.57
C GLY A 30 3.67 -2.31 -1.54
N SER A 31 3.50 -2.08 -2.85
CA SER A 31 3.53 -3.15 -3.86
C SER A 31 4.89 -3.85 -3.92
N THR A 32 5.99 -3.10 -3.97
CA THR A 32 7.35 -3.66 -3.95
C THR A 32 7.59 -4.44 -2.67
N CYS A 33 7.19 -3.91 -1.50
CA CYS A 33 7.31 -4.62 -0.23
C CYS A 33 6.50 -5.93 -0.21
N SER A 34 5.28 -5.93 -0.75
CA SER A 34 4.46 -7.14 -0.84
C SER A 34 5.01 -8.16 -1.86
N PHE A 35 5.58 -7.72 -2.99
CA PHE A 35 6.30 -8.61 -3.89
C PHE A 35 7.54 -9.20 -3.21
N THR A 36 8.35 -8.40 -2.53
CA THR A 36 9.53 -8.86 -1.77
C THR A 36 9.12 -9.92 -0.75
N ARG A 37 8.05 -9.68 0.02
CA ARG A 37 7.48 -10.66 0.96
C ARG A 37 7.06 -11.93 0.23
N SER A 38 6.28 -11.82 -0.84
CA SER A 38 5.74 -12.97 -1.58
C SER A 38 6.85 -13.86 -2.14
N LEU A 39 7.87 -13.25 -2.76
CA LEU A 39 9.03 -13.93 -3.32
C LEU A 39 9.87 -14.62 -2.23
N LEU A 40 10.15 -13.93 -1.12
CA LEU A 40 10.84 -14.55 0.03
C LEU A 40 10.05 -15.69 0.64
N GLN A 41 8.71 -15.59 0.66
CA GLN A 41 7.84 -16.60 1.22
C GLN A 41 7.81 -17.87 0.36
N GLU A 42 7.77 -17.74 -0.97
CA GLU A 42 7.87 -18.90 -1.87
C GLU A 42 9.25 -19.57 -1.80
N TRP A 43 10.31 -18.76 -1.80
CA TRP A 43 11.66 -19.25 -1.56
C TRP A 43 11.76 -19.99 -0.20
N GLY A 44 11.21 -19.42 0.86
CA GLY A 44 11.23 -19.99 2.21
C GLY A 44 10.42 -21.28 2.32
N LYS A 45 9.27 -21.39 1.64
CA LYS A 45 8.49 -22.63 1.55
C LYS A 45 9.29 -23.77 0.90
N ARG A 46 10.10 -23.45 -0.12
CA ARG A 46 10.92 -24.44 -0.84
C ARG A 46 12.18 -24.83 -0.09
N THR A 47 12.83 -23.87 0.56
CA THR A 47 14.20 -24.01 1.07
C THR A 47 14.32 -24.07 2.59
N GLY A 48 13.26 -23.68 3.32
CA GLY A 48 13.25 -23.61 4.77
C GLY A 48 13.83 -22.32 5.36
N PHE A 49 14.26 -21.34 4.54
CA PHE A 49 14.71 -20.03 5.02
C PHE A 49 14.30 -18.92 4.05
N PRO A 50 13.78 -17.76 4.50
CA PRO A 50 13.30 -17.50 5.86
C PRO A 50 11.94 -18.17 6.11
N THR A 51 11.70 -18.60 7.35
CA THR A 51 10.44 -19.20 7.82
C THR A 51 9.43 -18.16 8.32
N LYS A 52 9.93 -17.06 8.91
CA LYS A 52 9.10 -15.93 9.38
C LYS A 52 9.56 -14.63 8.76
N ILE A 53 8.68 -14.03 7.96
CA ILE A 53 8.90 -12.76 7.26
C ILE A 53 7.98 -11.71 7.86
N GLY A 54 8.57 -10.68 8.47
CA GLY A 54 7.86 -9.48 8.92
C GLY A 54 7.66 -8.48 7.79
N LEU A 55 6.50 -7.84 7.73
CA LEU A 55 6.20 -6.75 6.80
C LEU A 55 5.60 -5.57 7.56
N TYR A 56 6.27 -4.41 7.49
CA TYR A 56 5.82 -3.14 8.02
C TYR A 56 5.46 -2.16 6.91
N THR A 57 4.19 -1.72 6.86
CA THR A 57 3.66 -0.88 5.78
C THR A 57 2.74 0.24 6.26
N SER A 58 2.50 1.21 5.38
CA SER A 58 1.58 2.32 5.66
C SER A 58 1.02 2.97 4.39
N PRO A 59 -0.23 3.50 4.42
CA PRO A 59 -1.22 3.38 5.49
C PRO A 59 -1.86 1.98 5.52
N ASP A 60 -2.61 1.67 6.59
CA ASP A 60 -3.60 0.59 6.56
C ASP A 60 -4.83 1.00 5.76
N LEU A 61 -5.56 0.00 5.27
CA LEU A 61 -6.73 0.16 4.43
C LEU A 61 -8.02 -0.24 5.15
N THR A 62 -8.01 -1.37 5.86
CA THR A 62 -9.19 -1.83 6.60
C THR A 62 -8.97 -1.86 8.10
N CYS A 63 -7.80 -2.28 8.59
CA CYS A 63 -7.52 -2.30 10.03
C CYS A 63 -6.05 -1.98 10.34
N ILE A 64 -5.80 -1.38 11.50
CA ILE A 64 -4.45 -0.97 11.94
C ILE A 64 -3.42 -2.11 11.93
N ARG A 65 -3.86 -3.36 12.15
CA ARG A 65 -3.00 -4.54 12.20
C ARG A 65 -2.40 -4.87 10.83
N GLU A 66 -2.98 -4.39 9.73
CA GLU A 66 -2.41 -4.54 8.38
C GLU A 66 -1.02 -3.94 8.25
N ARG A 67 -0.69 -2.96 9.09
CA ARG A 67 0.64 -2.35 9.12
C ARG A 67 1.71 -3.30 9.60
N ILE A 68 1.38 -4.33 10.38
CA ILE A 68 2.34 -5.25 10.99
C ILE A 68 1.90 -6.68 10.66
N GLN A 69 2.54 -7.27 9.67
CA GLN A 69 2.20 -8.61 9.19
C GLN A 69 3.35 -9.59 9.40
N ILE A 70 3.01 -10.85 9.63
CA ILE A 70 3.95 -11.97 9.62
C ILE A 70 3.47 -12.98 8.58
N ASN A 71 4.35 -13.35 7.65
CA ASN A 71 4.06 -14.29 6.56
C ASN A 71 2.82 -13.90 5.72
N GLY A 72 2.61 -12.59 5.56
CA GLY A 72 1.52 -12.02 4.76
C GLY A 72 0.17 -11.97 5.46
N GLN A 73 0.12 -12.18 6.78
CA GLN A 73 -1.08 -12.04 7.59
C GLN A 73 -0.88 -10.95 8.65
N PRO A 74 -1.82 -10.01 8.82
CA PRO A 74 -1.85 -9.12 9.98
C PRO A 74 -1.72 -9.92 11.28
N ILE A 75 -0.97 -9.40 12.25
CA ILE A 75 -0.92 -10.02 13.58
C ILE A 75 -2.32 -10.08 14.21
N SER A 76 -2.55 -11.03 15.11
CA SER A 76 -3.82 -11.14 15.84
C SER A 76 -4.05 -9.97 16.78
N GLU A 77 -5.30 -9.76 17.19
CA GLU A 77 -5.66 -8.73 18.17
C GLU A 77 -4.97 -8.95 19.52
N ASP A 78 -4.86 -10.21 19.95
CA ASP A 78 -4.14 -10.59 21.17
C ASP A 78 -2.66 -10.22 21.09
N LEU A 79 -1.98 -10.54 19.98
CA LEU A 79 -0.57 -10.19 19.81
C LEU A 79 -0.38 -8.67 19.70
N PHE A 80 -1.24 -7.98 18.95
CA PHE A 80 -1.18 -6.52 18.84
C PHE A 80 -1.34 -5.87 20.22
N THR A 81 -2.35 -6.28 20.99
CA THR A 81 -2.64 -5.75 22.32
C THR A 81 -1.50 -6.03 23.29
N LYS A 82 -1.02 -7.27 23.34
CA LYS A 82 0.11 -7.67 24.18
C LYS A 82 1.35 -6.84 23.87
N TYR A 83 1.76 -6.75 22.61
CA TYR A 83 2.96 -6.04 22.21
C TYR A 83 2.84 -4.52 22.35
N PHE A 84 1.65 -3.98 22.15
CA PHE A 84 1.37 -2.57 22.43
C PHE A 84 1.61 -2.23 23.90
N PHE A 85 1.02 -2.99 24.84
CA PHE A 85 1.22 -2.72 26.27
C PHE A 85 2.64 -3.00 26.73
N GLU A 86 3.31 -4.03 26.20
CA GLU A 86 4.73 -4.30 26.50
C GLU A 86 5.64 -3.09 26.18
N ILE A 87 5.38 -2.36 25.08
CA ILE A 87 6.16 -1.14 24.75
C ILE A 87 5.63 0.10 25.47
N TRP A 88 4.31 0.21 25.64
CA TRP A 88 3.67 1.36 26.30
C TRP A 88 4.18 1.51 27.74
N ASP A 89 4.15 0.41 28.49
CA ASP A 89 4.59 0.40 29.89
C ASP A 89 6.06 0.79 30.02
N ARG A 90 6.93 0.38 29.07
CA ARG A 90 8.35 0.76 29.06
C ARG A 90 8.57 2.22 28.70
N LEU A 91 7.81 2.75 27.74
CA LEU A 91 7.95 4.15 27.32
C LEU A 91 7.51 5.13 28.42
N PHE A 92 6.52 4.75 29.22
CA PHE A 92 5.87 5.62 30.19
C PHE A 92 6.08 5.22 31.66
N ALA A 93 6.97 4.26 31.94
CA ALA A 93 7.26 3.80 33.30
C ALA A 93 7.62 4.94 34.28
N GLN A 94 8.41 5.92 33.82
CA GLN A 94 8.83 7.06 34.65
C GLN A 94 7.65 8.01 34.96
N GLN A 95 6.78 8.28 33.99
CA GLN A 95 5.57 9.08 34.18
C GLN A 95 4.60 8.41 35.17
N GLN A 96 4.46 7.08 35.08
CA GLN A 96 3.62 6.31 36.01
C GLN A 96 4.14 6.37 37.45
N GLN A 97 5.47 6.38 37.65
CA GLN A 97 6.09 6.51 38.97
C GLN A 97 6.00 7.94 39.53
N GLN A 98 6.14 8.96 38.67
CA GLN A 98 6.06 10.38 39.07
C GLN A 98 4.62 10.81 39.42
N GLN A 99 3.61 10.32 38.68
CA GLN A 99 2.20 10.55 39.03
C GLN A 99 1.82 9.96 40.39
N GLN A 100 2.51 8.91 40.85
CA GLN A 100 2.31 8.34 42.18
C GLN A 100 3.02 9.12 43.30
N GLN A 101 4.00 9.98 42.98
CA GLN A 101 4.84 10.66 43.98
C GLN A 101 4.59 12.18 44.12
N GLN A 102 3.67 12.79 43.35
CA GLN A 102 3.33 14.23 43.43
C GLN A 102 4.54 15.20 43.44
N GLU A 103 5.63 14.86 42.75
CA GLU A 103 6.78 15.77 42.61
C GLU A 103 6.78 16.42 41.22
N GLU A 104 6.53 17.73 41.18
CA GLU A 104 6.72 18.56 39.98
C GLU A 104 8.20 18.95 39.86
N ILE A 105 8.99 18.13 39.20
CA ILE A 105 10.29 18.56 38.65
C ILE A 105 10.06 18.87 37.17
N ALA A 106 10.49 20.05 36.74
CA ALA A 106 10.37 20.51 35.36
C ALA A 106 10.96 19.46 34.40
N ALA A 107 10.08 18.73 33.71
CA ALA A 107 10.44 17.63 32.83
C ALA A 107 11.25 18.15 31.64
N GLU A 108 12.55 17.87 31.61
CA GLU A 108 13.35 17.96 30.39
C GLU A 108 12.79 16.96 29.36
N ASP A 109 11.95 17.49 28.47
CA ASP A 109 11.66 16.98 27.12
C ASP A 109 11.30 15.48 27.02
N GLU A 110 10.36 15.00 27.85
CA GLU A 110 9.71 13.69 27.65
C GLU A 110 8.73 13.72 26.47
N ARG A 111 9.24 13.99 25.27
CA ARG A 111 8.46 13.92 24.03
C ARG A 111 7.94 12.49 23.84
N GLN A 112 6.63 12.36 23.75
CA GLN A 112 5.97 11.10 23.38
C GLN A 112 6.16 10.82 21.88
N PRO A 113 6.30 9.55 21.46
CA PRO A 113 6.33 9.22 20.05
C PRO A 113 5.00 9.59 19.38
N ARG A 114 5.08 10.20 18.20
CA ARG A 114 3.89 10.43 17.35
C ARG A 114 3.36 9.09 16.85
N TYR A 115 2.13 9.08 16.34
CA TYR A 115 1.43 7.86 15.88
C TYR A 115 2.32 6.91 15.07
N LEU A 116 2.85 7.34 13.92
CA LEU A 116 3.66 6.46 13.05
C LEU A 116 5.02 6.07 13.65
N GLN A 117 5.54 6.89 14.57
CA GLN A 117 6.75 6.55 15.34
C GLN A 117 6.46 5.42 16.32
N LEU A 118 5.32 5.48 17.02
CA LEU A 118 4.88 4.43 17.93
C LEU A 118 4.60 3.11 17.20
N ILE A 119 3.93 3.16 16.04
CA ILE A 119 3.67 1.94 15.26
C ILE A 119 4.99 1.34 14.72
N ALA A 120 5.98 2.16 14.32
CA ALA A 120 7.29 1.64 13.90
C ALA A 120 8.03 0.95 15.06
N LEU A 121 7.95 1.50 16.28
CA LEU A 121 8.48 0.86 17.48
C LEU A 121 7.77 -0.47 17.76
N LEU A 122 6.44 -0.50 17.63
CA LEU A 122 5.62 -1.71 17.78
C LEU A 122 5.99 -2.78 16.76
N ALA A 123 6.24 -2.41 15.50
CA ALA A 123 6.67 -3.33 14.45
C ALA A 123 8.02 -3.96 14.77
N ILE A 124 9.02 -3.15 15.15
CA ILE A 124 10.35 -3.63 15.57
C ILE A 124 10.23 -4.60 16.76
N HIS A 125 9.45 -4.22 17.78
CA HIS A 125 9.20 -5.07 18.95
C HIS A 125 8.53 -6.39 18.56
N THR A 126 7.47 -6.32 17.76
CA THR A 126 6.73 -7.51 17.29
C THR A 126 7.65 -8.46 16.55
N PHE A 127 8.41 -7.96 15.58
CA PHE A 127 9.29 -8.80 14.75
C PHE A 127 10.44 -9.42 15.53
N SER A 128 10.98 -8.70 16.51
CA SER A 128 11.96 -9.27 17.44
C SER A 128 11.37 -10.38 18.31
N ARG A 129 10.19 -10.15 18.92
CA ARG A 129 9.52 -11.12 19.81
C ARG A 129 9.07 -12.37 19.06
N GLU A 130 8.64 -12.20 17.82
CA GLU A 130 8.20 -13.29 16.96
C GLU A 130 9.35 -14.01 16.25
N GLY A 131 10.58 -13.53 16.38
CA GLY A 131 11.76 -14.16 15.77
C GLY A 131 11.72 -14.15 14.25
N THR A 132 11.35 -13.02 13.64
CA THR A 132 11.39 -12.89 12.17
C THR A 132 12.82 -12.97 11.66
N GLU A 133 13.04 -13.72 10.60
CA GLU A 133 14.35 -13.92 9.99
C GLU A 133 14.62 -12.94 8.85
N ALA A 134 13.55 -12.33 8.32
CA ALA A 134 13.58 -11.23 7.37
C ALA A 134 12.48 -10.24 7.73
N ALA A 135 12.79 -8.95 7.77
CA ALA A 135 11.79 -7.90 7.95
C ALA A 135 11.82 -6.93 6.77
N ILE A 136 10.66 -6.50 6.29
CA ILE A 136 10.53 -5.59 5.15
C ILE A 136 9.85 -4.32 5.64
N PHE A 137 10.55 -3.18 5.57
CA PHE A 137 10.05 -1.89 6.04
C PHE A 137 9.78 -0.96 4.87
N GLU A 138 8.55 -0.46 4.79
CA GLU A 138 8.19 0.70 3.97
C GLU A 138 8.38 1.99 4.78
N THR A 139 9.00 3.02 4.19
CA THR A 139 9.03 4.37 4.78
C THR A 139 7.65 5.02 4.78
N HIS A 140 7.37 5.87 5.76
CA HIS A 140 6.13 6.65 5.81
C HIS A 140 6.12 7.75 4.74
N HIS A 141 7.01 8.73 4.91
CA HIS A 141 7.18 9.86 4.01
C HIS A 141 8.67 10.26 3.97
N GLY A 142 9.17 10.56 2.77
CA GLY A 142 10.60 10.83 2.58
C GLY A 142 11.47 9.57 2.77
N GLY A 143 12.52 9.72 3.59
CA GLY A 143 13.51 8.68 3.89
C GLY A 143 14.52 9.11 4.95
N GLU A 144 15.29 10.19 4.71
CA GLU A 144 16.37 10.66 5.59
C GLU A 144 15.92 10.88 7.04
N TYR A 145 14.77 11.54 7.23
CA TYR A 145 14.21 11.83 8.55
C TYR A 145 12.98 10.97 8.89
N ASP A 146 12.73 9.92 8.11
CA ASP A 146 11.61 9.01 8.36
C ASP A 146 11.84 8.21 9.65
N ALA A 147 10.76 7.90 10.36
CA ALA A 147 10.85 7.15 11.62
C ALA A 147 11.51 5.77 11.43
N THR A 148 11.28 5.13 10.28
CA THR A 148 11.88 3.84 9.93
C THR A 148 13.37 3.92 9.61
N ASN A 149 13.91 5.11 9.32
CA ASN A 149 15.35 5.30 9.07
C ASN A 149 16.22 5.21 10.33
N VAL A 150 15.60 4.83 11.45
CA VAL A 150 16.31 4.34 12.65
C VAL A 150 17.11 3.07 12.38
N VAL A 151 16.76 2.31 11.34
CA VAL A 151 17.51 1.14 10.86
C VAL A 151 18.89 1.58 10.38
N SER A 152 19.93 1.28 11.16
CA SER A 152 21.32 1.70 10.87
C SER A 152 22.03 0.79 9.88
N ALA A 153 21.68 -0.50 9.85
CA ALA A 153 22.30 -1.52 9.01
C ALA A 153 21.25 -2.43 8.32
N PRO A 154 20.50 -1.91 7.32
CA PRO A 154 19.64 -2.75 6.50
C PRO A 154 20.48 -3.77 5.71
N VAL A 155 19.85 -4.86 5.27
CA VAL A 155 20.49 -5.85 4.40
C VAL A 155 20.63 -5.31 2.98
N VAL A 156 19.59 -4.60 2.53
CA VAL A 156 19.48 -4.00 1.20
C VAL A 156 18.43 -2.88 1.26
N THR A 157 18.62 -1.85 0.43
CA THR A 157 17.67 -0.74 0.30
C THR A 157 17.12 -0.61 -1.11
N GLY A 158 15.86 -0.19 -1.22
CA GLY A 158 15.16 -0.03 -2.50
C GLY A 158 14.45 1.31 -2.62
N ILE A 159 14.59 1.98 -3.76
CA ILE A 159 13.85 3.20 -4.10
C ILE A 159 12.87 2.89 -5.24
N THR A 160 11.57 2.91 -4.95
CA THR A 160 10.54 2.80 -5.98
C THR A 160 10.40 4.12 -6.75
N SER A 161 9.51 4.18 -7.74
CA SER A 161 9.34 5.39 -8.57
C SER A 161 9.14 6.65 -7.72
N ILE A 162 9.92 7.68 -8.04
CA ILE A 162 9.86 9.00 -7.41
C ILE A 162 9.01 9.92 -8.26
N GLY A 163 8.13 10.66 -7.58
CA GLY A 163 7.28 11.70 -8.15
C GLY A 163 7.08 12.79 -7.11
N LEU A 164 6.59 13.95 -7.54
CA LEU A 164 6.27 15.07 -6.65
C LEU A 164 5.19 14.64 -5.64
N ASP A 165 5.51 14.71 -4.36
CA ASP A 165 4.60 14.37 -3.26
C ASP A 165 5.10 15.01 -1.97
N HIS A 166 4.19 15.39 -1.07
CA HIS A 166 4.51 16.00 0.23
C HIS A 166 5.50 17.19 0.18
N LEU A 167 5.35 18.08 -0.80
CA LEU A 167 6.30 19.17 -1.08
C LEU A 167 6.52 20.11 0.11
N ALA A 168 5.50 20.32 0.95
CA ALA A 168 5.61 21.12 2.17
C ALA A 168 6.63 20.56 3.18
N GLN A 169 6.89 19.25 3.14
CA GLN A 169 7.79 18.55 4.07
C GLN A 169 9.12 18.16 3.42
N LEU A 170 9.10 17.83 2.12
CA LEU A 170 10.24 17.26 1.41
C LEU A 170 10.98 18.27 0.53
N GLY A 171 10.43 19.46 0.32
CA GLY A 171 10.97 20.47 -0.59
C GLY A 171 10.16 20.56 -1.89
N PRO A 172 10.30 21.68 -2.62
CA PRO A 172 9.50 21.97 -3.81
C PRO A 172 9.93 21.19 -5.06
N GLY A 173 11.19 20.73 -5.14
CA GLY A 173 11.75 20.07 -6.31
C GLY A 173 11.67 18.54 -6.26
N ILE A 174 11.71 17.91 -7.44
CA ILE A 174 11.78 16.45 -7.54
C ILE A 174 13.12 15.92 -7.01
N GLU A 175 14.17 16.74 -7.13
CA GLU A 175 15.51 16.51 -6.60
C GLU A 175 15.53 16.48 -5.06
N ASP A 176 14.78 17.37 -4.40
CA ASP A 176 14.66 17.39 -2.94
C ASP A 176 13.99 16.11 -2.44
N VAL A 177 12.90 15.71 -3.12
CA VAL A 177 12.17 14.47 -2.86
C VAL A 177 13.09 13.26 -3.04
N ALA A 178 13.92 13.24 -4.09
CA ALA A 178 14.90 12.19 -4.34
C ALA A 178 15.99 12.13 -3.27
N TRP A 179 16.53 13.29 -2.87
CA TRP A 179 17.56 13.39 -1.83
C TRP A 179 17.07 12.85 -0.49
N HIS A 180 15.82 13.19 -0.12
CA HIS A 180 15.19 12.68 1.09
C HIS A 180 15.01 11.16 1.03
N LYS A 181 14.51 10.61 -0.08
CA LYS A 181 14.25 9.17 -0.20
C LYS A 181 15.54 8.35 -0.20
N ALA A 182 16.59 8.84 -0.88
CA ALA A 182 17.92 8.24 -0.85
C ALA A 182 18.58 8.27 0.55
N GLY A 183 18.01 9.00 1.51
CA GLY A 183 18.52 9.04 2.88
C GLY A 183 18.52 7.68 3.59
N ILE A 184 17.72 6.72 3.11
CA ILE A 184 17.73 5.35 3.63
C ILE A 184 18.98 4.55 3.21
N PHE A 185 19.77 5.01 2.25
CA PHE A 185 21.02 4.35 1.87
C PHE A 185 21.96 4.30 3.07
N LYS A 186 22.56 3.14 3.32
CA LYS A 186 23.50 2.91 4.42
C LYS A 186 24.72 2.16 3.91
N ASN A 187 25.90 2.61 4.33
CA ASN A 187 27.16 1.94 4.03
C ASN A 187 27.09 0.45 4.46
N GLY A 188 27.64 -0.43 3.63
CA GLY A 188 27.62 -1.88 3.84
C GLY A 188 26.38 -2.59 3.30
N ALA A 189 25.35 -1.87 2.84
CA ALA A 189 24.15 -2.43 2.21
C ALA A 189 24.03 -1.96 0.75
N PRO A 190 23.82 -2.84 -0.24
CA PRO A 190 23.56 -2.42 -1.61
C PRO A 190 22.24 -1.63 -1.70
N ALA A 191 22.17 -0.73 -2.67
CA ALA A 191 21.00 0.09 -2.96
C ALA A 191 20.53 -0.14 -4.40
N PHE A 192 19.22 -0.28 -4.56
CA PHE A 192 18.58 -0.44 -5.86
C PHE A 192 17.51 0.62 -6.07
N SER A 193 17.30 1.04 -7.31
CA SER A 193 16.15 1.87 -7.69
C SER A 193 15.38 1.24 -8.84
N ALA A 194 14.07 1.46 -8.88
CA ALA A 194 13.30 1.37 -10.11
C ALA A 194 13.84 2.38 -11.16
N PRO A 195 13.50 2.25 -12.45
CA PRO A 195 13.83 3.27 -13.44
C PRO A 195 13.27 4.64 -13.03
N GLN A 196 14.07 5.69 -13.21
CA GLN A 196 13.74 7.07 -12.83
C GLN A 196 13.95 8.02 -14.01
N GLU A 197 13.46 9.24 -13.89
CA GLU A 197 13.87 10.34 -14.76
C GLU A 197 15.35 10.69 -14.52
N PRO A 198 16.07 11.20 -15.54
CA PRO A 198 17.51 11.47 -15.44
C PRO A 198 17.91 12.39 -14.27
N ALA A 199 17.08 13.40 -13.96
CA ALA A 199 17.33 14.33 -12.85
C ALA A 199 17.29 13.61 -11.49
N VAL A 200 16.31 12.75 -11.27
CA VAL A 200 16.19 11.92 -10.06
C VAL A 200 17.34 10.92 -9.97
N GLU A 201 17.63 10.23 -11.07
CA GLU A 201 18.72 9.25 -11.11
C GLU A 201 20.07 9.88 -10.75
N ALA A 202 20.35 11.09 -11.22
CA ALA A 202 21.55 11.83 -10.87
C ALA A 202 21.65 12.11 -9.36
N VAL A 203 20.55 12.48 -8.70
CA VAL A 203 20.52 12.68 -7.24
C VAL A 203 20.74 11.36 -6.49
N LEU A 204 20.08 10.27 -6.92
CA LEU A 204 20.26 8.96 -6.28
C LEU A 204 21.71 8.48 -6.38
N LYS A 205 22.35 8.63 -7.54
CA LYS A 205 23.78 8.31 -7.74
C LYS A 205 24.67 9.15 -6.84
N ALA A 206 24.49 10.47 -6.85
CA ALA A 206 25.27 11.37 -5.99
C ALA A 206 25.14 11.02 -4.50
N ARG A 207 23.94 10.65 -4.05
CA ARG A 207 23.70 10.22 -2.65
C ARG A 207 24.31 8.87 -2.33
N ALA A 208 24.31 7.94 -3.28
CA ALA A 208 25.01 6.67 -3.13
C ALA A 208 26.52 6.88 -3.00
N ASP A 209 27.10 7.74 -3.85
CA ASP A 209 28.52 8.11 -3.81
C ASP A 209 28.90 8.79 -2.48
N GLU A 210 28.10 9.77 -2.04
CA GLU A 210 28.26 10.47 -0.74
C GLU A 210 28.30 9.48 0.44
N LYS A 211 27.45 8.45 0.40
CA LYS A 211 27.32 7.45 1.47
C LYS A 211 28.22 6.22 1.27
N GLY A 212 28.99 6.17 0.18
CA GLY A 212 29.87 5.04 -0.17
C GLY A 212 29.11 3.72 -0.40
N VAL A 213 27.96 3.78 -1.10
CA VAL A 213 27.05 2.66 -1.32
C VAL A 213 27.06 2.20 -2.78
N GLN A 214 27.09 0.88 -3.02
CA GLN A 214 26.87 0.33 -4.35
C GLN A 214 25.42 0.56 -4.77
N PHE A 215 25.22 1.27 -5.89
CA PHE A 215 23.90 1.63 -6.39
C PHE A 215 23.67 1.17 -7.83
N GLU A 216 22.50 0.59 -8.07
CA GLU A 216 22.06 0.13 -9.39
C GLU A 216 20.61 0.54 -9.68
N VAL A 217 20.36 0.98 -10.92
CA VAL A 217 18.99 1.17 -11.44
C VAL A 217 18.55 -0.12 -12.13
N VAL A 218 17.51 -0.74 -11.60
CA VAL A 218 17.01 -2.05 -12.03
C VAL A 218 16.05 -1.85 -13.21
N PRO A 219 16.36 -2.38 -14.41
CA PRO A 219 15.43 -2.33 -15.54
C PRO A 219 14.22 -3.24 -15.31
N VAL A 220 13.16 -3.05 -16.10
CA VAL A 220 12.04 -3.99 -16.11
C VAL A 220 12.53 -5.35 -16.61
N ASN A 221 12.32 -6.38 -15.80
CA ASN A 221 12.75 -7.74 -16.13
C ASN A 221 11.90 -8.26 -17.31
N PRO A 222 12.53 -8.54 -18.48
CA PRO A 222 11.82 -8.96 -19.67
C PRO A 222 11.23 -10.38 -19.56
N SER A 223 11.74 -11.20 -18.64
CA SER A 223 11.30 -12.59 -18.43
C SER A 223 10.05 -12.68 -17.56
N LEU A 224 9.52 -11.57 -17.04
CA LEU A 224 8.29 -11.57 -16.26
C LEU A 224 7.10 -12.06 -17.12
N PRO A 225 6.21 -12.92 -16.58
CA PRO A 225 5.09 -13.46 -17.33
C PRO A 225 4.17 -12.34 -17.84
N LEU A 226 3.82 -12.39 -19.14
CA LEU A 226 2.97 -11.38 -19.79
C LEU A 226 1.49 -11.49 -19.43
N THR A 227 1.04 -12.69 -19.05
CA THR A 227 -0.37 -13.00 -18.81
C THR A 227 -0.75 -12.97 -17.33
N ALA A 228 0.21 -12.80 -16.42
CA ALA A 228 -0.05 -12.78 -14.98
C ALA A 228 -0.87 -11.55 -14.59
N ASN A 229 -2.02 -11.77 -13.95
CA ASN A 229 -2.96 -10.69 -13.57
C ASN A 229 -2.31 -9.62 -12.68
N ALA A 230 -1.46 -10.04 -11.73
CA ALA A 230 -0.72 -9.13 -10.84
C ALA A 230 0.24 -8.18 -11.59
N LEU A 231 0.59 -8.49 -12.84
CA LEU A 231 1.55 -7.75 -13.67
C LEU A 231 0.91 -7.09 -14.89
N ARG A 232 -0.42 -7.06 -14.98
CA ARG A 232 -1.16 -6.40 -16.06
C ARG A 232 -0.88 -4.91 -16.09
N ALA A 233 -0.99 -4.26 -14.94
CA ALA A 233 -0.58 -2.87 -14.78
C ALA A 233 0.94 -2.74 -15.02
N PRO A 234 1.41 -1.94 -15.98
CA PRO A 234 2.83 -1.80 -16.29
C PRO A 234 3.69 -1.42 -15.08
N VAL A 235 3.16 -0.59 -14.19
CA VAL A 235 3.82 -0.18 -12.94
C VAL A 235 4.10 -1.36 -12.00
N GLN A 236 3.31 -2.43 -12.02
CA GLN A 236 3.57 -3.62 -11.22
C GLN A 236 4.74 -4.44 -11.76
N ARG A 237 5.02 -4.38 -13.07
CA ARG A 237 6.22 -5.01 -13.65
C ARG A 237 7.49 -4.32 -13.14
N ILE A 238 7.46 -2.99 -13.00
CA ILE A 238 8.54 -2.21 -12.40
C ILE A 238 8.74 -2.60 -10.93
N ASN A 239 7.66 -2.60 -10.13
CA ASN A 239 7.72 -2.94 -8.71
C ASN A 239 8.22 -4.39 -8.49
N CYS A 240 7.73 -5.34 -9.27
CA CYS A 240 8.17 -6.74 -9.21
C CYS A 240 9.64 -6.90 -9.60
N SER A 241 10.11 -6.17 -10.62
CA SER A 241 11.52 -6.23 -11.04
C SER A 241 12.46 -5.72 -9.94
N LEU A 242 12.11 -4.59 -9.32
CA LEU A 242 12.84 -4.08 -8.15
C LEU A 242 12.79 -5.08 -6.99
N ALA A 243 11.63 -5.67 -6.70
CA ALA A 243 11.49 -6.66 -5.64
C ALA A 243 12.37 -7.90 -5.85
N ILE A 244 12.50 -8.40 -7.09
CA ILE A 244 13.39 -9.51 -7.43
C ILE A 244 14.85 -9.15 -7.12
N ALA A 245 15.31 -7.94 -7.49
CA ALA A 245 16.66 -7.48 -7.18
C ALA A 245 16.90 -7.38 -5.67
N LEU A 246 15.94 -6.83 -4.91
CA LEU A 246 16.01 -6.75 -3.45
C LEU A 246 16.10 -8.14 -2.82
N VAL A 247 15.30 -9.10 -3.29
CA VAL A 247 15.31 -10.47 -2.75
C VAL A 247 16.62 -11.18 -3.08
N ASN A 248 17.12 -11.10 -4.31
CA ASN A 248 18.41 -11.71 -4.68
C ASN A 248 19.57 -11.14 -3.85
N ALA A 249 19.59 -9.83 -3.60
CA ALA A 249 20.58 -9.19 -2.73
C ALA A 249 20.44 -9.64 -1.27
N PHE A 250 19.20 -9.78 -0.77
CA PHE A 250 18.93 -10.32 0.56
C PHE A 250 19.45 -11.76 0.70
N LEU A 251 19.08 -12.64 -0.23
CA LEU A 251 19.46 -14.06 -0.22
C LEU A 251 20.97 -14.22 -0.33
N SER A 252 21.63 -13.45 -1.19
CA SER A 252 23.09 -13.46 -1.32
C SER A 252 23.84 -13.19 -0.02
N ARG A 253 23.26 -12.35 0.84
CA ARG A 253 23.87 -11.88 2.09
C ARG A 253 23.44 -12.68 3.33
N LYS A 254 22.23 -13.26 3.31
CA LYS A 254 21.60 -13.84 4.51
C LYS A 254 21.21 -15.31 4.37
N SER A 255 21.05 -15.83 3.15
CA SER A 255 20.75 -17.25 2.95
C SER A 255 21.91 -18.10 3.48
N PRO A 256 21.64 -19.10 4.34
CA PRO A 256 22.65 -20.06 4.78
C PRO A 256 22.94 -21.14 3.70
N LEU A 257 22.23 -21.10 2.58
CA LEU A 257 22.27 -22.10 1.53
C LEU A 257 23.31 -21.75 0.45
N GLU A 258 23.72 -22.75 -0.33
CA GLU A 258 24.55 -22.54 -1.52
C GLU A 258 23.78 -21.76 -2.61
N GLU A 259 22.50 -22.06 -2.78
CA GLU A 259 21.60 -21.31 -3.64
C GLU A 259 21.27 -19.95 -3.00
N LYS A 260 21.52 -18.87 -3.74
CA LYS A 260 21.47 -17.49 -3.22
C LYS A 260 20.69 -16.52 -4.10
N THR A 261 19.97 -17.04 -5.09
CA THR A 261 19.21 -16.27 -6.07
C THR A 261 17.91 -16.98 -6.37
N LEU A 262 16.82 -16.24 -6.56
CA LEU A 262 15.51 -16.78 -6.92
C LEU A 262 15.59 -17.59 -8.22
N SER A 263 14.95 -18.77 -8.21
CA SER A 263 14.68 -19.52 -9.43
C SER A 263 13.49 -18.93 -10.19
N GLU A 264 13.32 -19.30 -11.47
CA GLU A 264 12.14 -18.92 -12.24
C GLU A 264 10.83 -19.39 -11.58
N GLN A 265 10.85 -20.55 -10.92
CA GLN A 265 9.68 -21.08 -10.21
C GLN A 265 9.32 -20.26 -8.98
N ASP A 266 10.31 -19.77 -8.23
CA ASP A 266 10.06 -18.89 -7.08
C ASP A 266 9.44 -17.56 -7.54
N ILE A 267 9.95 -17.02 -8.65
CA ILE A 267 9.43 -15.78 -9.26
C ILE A 267 7.99 -16.00 -9.71
N GLN A 268 7.72 -17.07 -10.47
CA GLN A 268 6.38 -17.35 -10.98
C GLN A 268 5.37 -17.51 -9.83
N ARG A 269 5.67 -18.37 -8.84
CA ARG A 269 4.78 -18.59 -7.69
C ARG A 269 4.64 -17.33 -6.83
N GLY A 270 5.72 -16.57 -6.67
CA GLY A 270 5.71 -15.32 -5.91
C GLY A 270 4.79 -14.27 -6.54
N ILE A 271 4.70 -14.23 -7.87
CA ILE A 271 3.76 -13.40 -8.62
C ILE A 271 2.33 -13.95 -8.52
N GLU A 272 2.14 -15.27 -8.61
CA GLU A 272 0.82 -15.92 -8.50
C GLU A 272 0.20 -15.73 -7.10
N HIS A 273 0.99 -15.77 -6.04
CA HIS A 273 0.57 -15.56 -4.65
C HIS A 273 0.73 -14.11 -4.16
N PHE A 274 1.11 -13.18 -5.05
CA PHE A 274 1.16 -11.77 -4.70
C PHE A 274 -0.26 -11.23 -4.43
N THR A 275 -0.39 -10.54 -3.29
CA THR A 275 -1.61 -9.82 -2.92
C THR A 275 -1.24 -8.48 -2.31
N TRP A 276 -1.93 -7.41 -2.71
CA TRP A 276 -1.80 -6.11 -2.07
C TRP A 276 -3.17 -5.43 -2.05
N PRO A 277 -3.90 -5.47 -0.92
CA PRO A 277 -5.27 -4.99 -0.85
C PRO A 277 -5.42 -3.55 -1.32
N GLY A 278 -6.46 -3.29 -2.12
CA GLY A 278 -6.81 -1.98 -2.66
C GLY A 278 -5.90 -1.44 -3.75
N ARG A 279 -5.02 -2.27 -4.35
CA ARG A 279 -4.20 -1.92 -5.50
C ARG A 279 -4.31 -2.98 -6.59
N PHE A 280 -4.93 -2.60 -7.71
CA PHE A 280 -5.20 -3.50 -8.82
C PHE A 280 -5.85 -4.83 -8.35
N GLU A 281 -6.71 -4.75 -7.33
CA GLU A 281 -7.28 -5.92 -6.67
C GLU A 281 -8.55 -6.37 -7.38
N VAL A 282 -8.67 -7.68 -7.62
CA VAL A 282 -9.87 -8.28 -8.22
C VAL A 282 -10.58 -9.15 -7.19
N VAL A 283 -11.81 -8.78 -6.86
CA VAL A 283 -12.68 -9.55 -5.99
C VAL A 283 -13.83 -10.12 -6.82
N LYS A 284 -13.89 -11.44 -6.96
CA LYS A 284 -15.04 -12.13 -7.59
C LYS A 284 -16.09 -12.47 -6.55
N THR A 285 -17.35 -12.17 -6.86
CA THR A 285 -18.56 -12.58 -6.13
C THR A 285 -19.44 -13.43 -7.04
N ALA A 286 -20.57 -13.93 -6.54
CA ALA A 286 -21.49 -14.74 -7.34
C ALA A 286 -22.06 -13.99 -8.56
N ARG A 287 -22.17 -12.66 -8.49
CA ARG A 287 -22.87 -11.81 -9.48
C ARG A 287 -21.97 -10.82 -10.20
N CYS A 288 -20.93 -10.33 -9.52
CA CYS A 288 -20.08 -9.26 -10.02
C CYS A 288 -18.60 -9.59 -9.88
N THR A 289 -17.80 -9.05 -10.81
CA THR A 289 -16.35 -8.94 -10.67
C THR A 289 -16.00 -7.50 -10.31
N TRP A 290 -15.44 -7.33 -9.12
CA TRP A 290 -15.08 -6.03 -8.56
C TRP A 290 -13.59 -5.79 -8.75
N PHE A 291 -13.25 -4.62 -9.28
CA PHE A 291 -11.90 -4.14 -9.53
C PHE A 291 -11.68 -2.94 -8.61
N LEU A 292 -10.75 -3.06 -7.67
CA LEU A 292 -10.56 -2.08 -6.62
C LEU A 292 -9.15 -1.48 -6.71
N ASP A 293 -9.09 -0.15 -6.87
CA ASP A 293 -7.84 0.59 -6.80
C ASP A 293 -8.01 1.94 -6.11
N GLY A 294 -7.26 2.18 -5.04
CA GLY A 294 -7.27 3.43 -4.29
C GLY A 294 -6.58 4.60 -4.98
N ALA A 295 -6.59 4.68 -6.32
CA ALA A 295 -6.06 5.78 -7.09
C ALA A 295 -6.76 7.08 -6.68
N HIS A 296 -5.98 8.13 -6.44
CA HIS A 296 -6.45 9.37 -5.80
C HIS A 296 -5.66 10.60 -6.30
N ASN A 297 -5.08 10.49 -7.50
CA ASN A 297 -4.57 11.60 -8.31
C ASN A 297 -4.73 11.27 -9.80
N GLU A 298 -4.58 12.29 -10.64
CA GLU A 298 -4.84 12.22 -12.09
C GLU A 298 -3.99 11.17 -12.80
N LEU A 299 -2.71 11.02 -12.42
CA LEU A 299 -1.84 10.01 -13.02
C LEU A 299 -2.25 8.58 -12.62
N SER A 300 -2.50 8.34 -11.34
CA SER A 300 -2.89 7.00 -10.85
C SER A 300 -4.29 6.59 -11.29
N ILE A 301 -5.23 7.53 -11.46
CA ILE A 301 -6.59 7.21 -11.91
C ILE A 301 -6.57 6.72 -13.37
N GLY A 302 -5.72 7.32 -14.21
CA GLY A 302 -5.49 6.85 -15.58
C GLY A 302 -4.98 5.41 -15.61
N GLN A 303 -3.98 5.09 -14.78
CA GLN A 303 -3.43 3.72 -14.66
C GLN A 303 -4.46 2.71 -14.16
N ALA A 304 -5.32 3.09 -13.21
CA ALA A 304 -6.39 2.22 -12.73
C ALA A 304 -7.43 1.91 -13.83
N VAL A 305 -7.79 2.91 -14.65
CA VAL A 305 -8.71 2.71 -15.78
C VAL A 305 -8.08 1.90 -16.90
N GLU A 306 -6.80 2.13 -17.23
CA GLU A 306 -6.05 1.33 -18.18
C GLU A 306 -6.07 -0.15 -17.78
N TRP A 307 -5.65 -0.45 -16.54
CA TRP A 307 -5.68 -1.79 -15.96
C TRP A 307 -7.09 -2.41 -16.02
N PHE A 308 -8.11 -1.65 -15.61
CA PHE A 308 -9.50 -2.11 -15.65
C PHE A 308 -9.96 -2.46 -17.07
N SER A 309 -9.62 -1.61 -18.05
CA SER A 309 -9.95 -1.85 -19.46
C SER A 309 -9.25 -3.10 -19.99
N GLU A 310 -7.96 -3.29 -19.71
CA GLU A 310 -7.22 -4.49 -20.13
C GLU A 310 -7.83 -5.77 -19.53
N MET A 311 -8.17 -5.73 -18.23
CA MET A 311 -8.73 -6.88 -17.54
C MET A 311 -10.13 -7.26 -18.03
N THR A 312 -10.89 -6.30 -18.54
CA THR A 312 -12.28 -6.51 -19.00
C THR A 312 -12.40 -6.72 -20.51
N THR A 313 -11.35 -6.40 -21.28
CA THR A 313 -11.32 -6.59 -22.75
C THR A 313 -10.49 -7.79 -23.21
N ALA A 314 -9.62 -8.33 -22.35
CA ALA A 314 -8.86 -9.53 -22.68
C ALA A 314 -9.78 -10.75 -22.85
N PRO A 315 -9.69 -11.51 -23.96
CA PRO A 315 -10.60 -12.61 -24.23
C PRO A 315 -10.34 -13.78 -23.26
N PHE A 316 -11.24 -13.98 -22.30
CA PHE A 316 -11.36 -15.25 -21.58
C PHE A 316 -12.01 -16.36 -22.42
N SER A 317 -12.41 -16.07 -23.67
CA SER A 317 -12.87 -17.04 -24.65
C SER A 317 -12.70 -16.47 -26.06
N ARG A 318 -12.11 -17.24 -26.98
CA ARG A 318 -11.91 -16.84 -28.39
C ARG A 318 -13.17 -16.97 -29.26
N ASP A 319 -14.27 -17.51 -28.72
CA ASP A 319 -15.38 -17.99 -29.54
C ASP A 319 -16.68 -17.19 -29.44
N ALA A 320 -16.61 -15.93 -29.03
CA ALA A 320 -17.81 -15.10 -29.05
C ALA A 320 -17.56 -13.68 -29.52
N VAL A 321 -18.27 -13.30 -30.58
CA VAL A 321 -18.62 -11.90 -30.91
C VAL A 321 -19.56 -11.37 -29.82
N GLN A 322 -19.12 -11.39 -28.56
CA GLN A 322 -19.91 -11.00 -27.41
C GLN A 322 -19.76 -9.51 -27.16
N ALA A 323 -20.90 -8.84 -26.98
CA ALA A 323 -20.96 -7.49 -26.46
C ALA A 323 -20.08 -7.39 -25.20
N ARG A 324 -19.26 -6.33 -25.10
CA ARG A 324 -18.45 -6.08 -23.90
C ARG A 324 -19.35 -6.14 -22.66
N PRO A 325 -18.90 -6.80 -21.57
CA PRO A 325 -19.72 -6.96 -20.37
C PRO A 325 -20.13 -5.58 -19.81
N PRO A 326 -21.33 -5.46 -19.23
CA PRO A 326 -21.79 -4.20 -18.66
C PRO A 326 -20.83 -3.75 -17.55
N CYS A 327 -20.68 -2.44 -17.41
CA CYS A 327 -19.73 -1.81 -16.48
C CYS A 327 -20.42 -0.76 -15.60
N ILE A 328 -20.09 -0.78 -14.31
CA ILE A 328 -20.42 0.29 -13.36
C ILE A 328 -19.12 0.82 -12.75
N ILE A 329 -19.02 2.13 -12.56
CA ILE A 329 -17.93 2.74 -11.79
C ILE A 329 -18.51 3.30 -10.48
N ILE A 330 -17.93 2.92 -9.35
CA ILE A 330 -18.17 3.54 -8.04
C ILE A 330 -17.02 4.50 -7.76
N PHE A 331 -17.34 5.77 -7.56
CA PHE A 331 -16.35 6.82 -7.35
C PHE A 331 -16.67 7.70 -6.15
N SER A 332 -15.63 8.06 -5.42
CA SER A 332 -15.69 9.09 -4.38
C SER A 332 -14.33 9.71 -4.14
N HIS A 333 -14.27 11.03 -4.10
CA HIS A 333 -13.09 11.79 -3.72
C HIS A 333 -13.48 12.97 -2.83
N MET A 334 -12.99 12.99 -1.60
CA MET A 334 -13.17 14.08 -0.65
C MET A 334 -11.79 14.35 -0.06
N SER A 335 -11.21 15.49 -0.41
CA SER A 335 -9.85 15.87 -0.02
C SER A 335 -9.78 17.39 0.15
N GLU A 336 -9.04 17.84 1.15
CA GLU A 336 -8.73 19.27 1.34
C GLU A 336 -7.51 19.70 0.51
N GLU A 337 -6.66 18.74 0.13
CA GLU A 337 -5.42 18.99 -0.60
C GLU A 337 -5.56 18.83 -2.12
N ARG A 338 -6.60 18.12 -2.59
CA ARG A 338 -6.74 17.73 -4.00
C ARG A 338 -8.14 18.02 -4.52
N ASP A 339 -8.20 18.58 -5.72
CA ASP A 339 -9.45 18.97 -6.39
C ASP A 339 -10.18 17.74 -6.95
N GLY A 340 -11.29 17.39 -6.32
CA GLY A 340 -12.14 16.26 -6.73
C GLY A 340 -12.71 16.39 -8.14
N PRO A 341 -13.25 17.55 -8.56
CA PRO A 341 -13.68 17.77 -9.95
C PRO A 341 -12.58 17.50 -10.98
N SER A 342 -11.34 17.94 -10.76
CA SER A 342 -10.22 17.69 -11.67
C SER A 342 -9.88 16.20 -11.72
N LEU A 343 -9.90 15.49 -10.58
CA LEU A 343 -9.75 14.04 -10.56
C LEU A 343 -10.86 13.31 -11.33
N LEU A 344 -12.11 13.77 -11.21
CA LEU A 344 -13.24 13.21 -11.96
C LEU A 344 -13.13 13.48 -13.46
N ARG A 345 -12.61 14.64 -13.89
CA ARG A 345 -12.29 14.90 -15.31
C ARG A 345 -11.19 13.98 -15.82
N ALA A 346 -10.15 13.75 -15.03
CA ALA A 346 -9.08 12.81 -15.38
C ALA A 346 -9.63 11.38 -15.52
N LEU A 347 -10.52 10.95 -14.61
CA LEU A 347 -11.24 9.68 -14.73
C LEU A 347 -12.06 9.61 -16.03
N ALA A 348 -12.83 10.65 -16.35
CA ALA A 348 -13.64 10.70 -17.56
C ALA A 348 -12.78 10.61 -18.84
N SER A 349 -11.69 11.38 -18.88
CA SER A 349 -10.72 11.35 -19.99
C SER A 349 -10.10 9.96 -20.16
N ALA A 350 -9.74 9.29 -19.06
CA ALA A 350 -9.18 7.93 -19.12
C ALA A 350 -10.20 6.90 -19.59
N VAL A 351 -11.46 7.00 -19.14
CA VAL A 351 -12.57 6.14 -19.56
C VAL A 351 -12.81 6.25 -21.07
N GLU A 352 -12.78 7.47 -21.61
CA GLU A 352 -12.90 7.72 -23.05
C GLU A 352 -11.68 7.18 -23.82
N GLN A 353 -10.47 7.51 -23.38
CA GLN A 353 -9.21 7.08 -23.99
C GLN A 353 -9.11 5.55 -24.11
N HIS A 354 -9.52 4.82 -23.06
CA HIS A 354 -9.46 3.36 -23.03
C HIS A 354 -10.77 2.68 -23.52
N ASN A 355 -11.67 3.45 -24.14
CA ASN A 355 -12.93 2.97 -24.73
C ASN A 355 -13.80 2.15 -23.75
N VAL A 356 -13.82 2.51 -22.46
CA VAL A 356 -14.71 1.89 -21.48
C VAL A 356 -16.14 2.39 -21.77
N ARG A 357 -17.01 1.51 -22.29
CA ARG A 357 -18.35 1.91 -22.78
C ARG A 357 -19.20 2.48 -21.64
N CYS A 358 -19.62 3.73 -21.82
CA CYS A 358 -20.59 4.53 -21.05
C CYS A 358 -20.99 3.88 -19.70
N PRO A 359 -20.08 3.89 -18.71
CA PRO A 359 -20.34 3.21 -17.46
C PRO A 359 -21.43 3.99 -16.72
N GLU A 360 -22.38 3.24 -16.20
CA GLU A 360 -23.27 3.77 -15.17
C GLU A 360 -22.40 4.17 -13.97
N MET A 361 -22.60 5.39 -13.48
CA MET A 361 -21.75 6.01 -12.47
C MET A 361 -22.47 6.07 -11.12
N VAL A 362 -21.87 5.47 -10.11
CA VAL A 362 -22.35 5.50 -8.72
C VAL A 362 -21.42 6.41 -7.93
N PHE A 363 -21.95 7.53 -7.46
CA PHE A 363 -21.26 8.41 -6.53
C PHE A 363 -21.64 8.05 -5.10
N THR A 364 -20.68 8.04 -4.19
CA THR A 364 -20.94 7.77 -2.77
C THR A 364 -20.00 8.57 -1.87
N THR A 365 -20.12 8.37 -0.55
CA THR A 365 -19.29 9.03 0.47
C THR A 365 -18.30 8.03 1.08
N TYR A 366 -17.61 8.44 2.15
CA TYR A 366 -16.75 7.56 2.95
C TYR A 366 -17.45 6.92 4.15
N GLN A 367 -18.76 7.15 4.28
CA GLN A 367 -19.61 6.44 5.23
C GLN A 367 -19.75 4.99 4.77
N GLU A 368 -19.24 4.05 5.57
CA GLU A 368 -19.23 2.63 5.20
C GLU A 368 -20.64 2.02 5.28
N ARG A 369 -21.36 2.25 6.38
CA ARG A 369 -22.66 1.62 6.68
C ARG A 369 -23.83 2.58 6.53
N ARG A 370 -25.00 2.07 6.15
CA ARG A 370 -26.24 2.86 6.05
C ARG A 370 -26.64 3.52 7.38
N ASP A 371 -26.42 2.83 8.50
CA ASP A 371 -26.75 3.30 9.85
C ASP A 371 -25.73 4.30 10.43
N GLY A 372 -24.63 4.56 9.71
CA GLY A 372 -23.55 5.44 10.16
C GLY A 372 -22.60 4.82 11.19
N ALA A 373 -22.72 3.53 11.50
CA ALA A 373 -21.82 2.85 12.42
C ALA A 373 -20.38 2.86 11.89
N ILE A 374 -19.44 3.24 12.77
CA ILE A 374 -18.00 3.21 12.49
C ILE A 374 -17.40 2.03 13.24
N ARG A 375 -16.66 1.17 12.53
CA ARG A 375 -15.95 0.05 13.16
C ARG A 375 -14.76 0.54 14.01
N PRO A 376 -14.45 -0.11 15.15
CA PRO A 376 -13.43 0.36 16.09
C PRO A 376 -12.02 0.52 15.52
N ASP A 377 -11.68 -0.27 14.50
CA ASP A 377 -10.35 -0.38 13.90
C ASP A 377 -10.15 0.53 12.67
N LYS A 378 -11.15 1.34 12.31
CA LYS A 378 -11.05 2.31 11.21
C LYS A 378 -10.11 3.45 11.57
N THR A 379 -8.90 3.45 11.02
CA THR A 379 -7.91 4.52 11.24
C THR A 379 -8.03 5.68 10.25
N LEU A 380 -8.54 5.40 9.04
CA LEU A 380 -8.70 6.36 7.97
C LEU A 380 -9.90 7.27 8.24
N LYS A 381 -9.62 8.48 8.75
CA LYS A 381 -10.64 9.50 9.04
C LYS A 381 -11.02 10.26 7.77
N PRO A 382 -12.33 10.39 7.45
CA PRO A 382 -12.76 11.27 6.37
C PRO A 382 -12.42 12.74 6.73
N PRO A 383 -12.32 13.63 5.73
CA PRO A 383 -12.19 15.06 6.00
C PRO A 383 -13.40 15.59 6.75
N ASP A 384 -13.21 16.62 7.58
CA ASP A 384 -14.25 17.20 8.45
C ASP A 384 -15.35 17.94 7.67
N ASN A 385 -15.10 18.26 6.39
CA ASN A 385 -16.02 19.04 5.57
C ASN A 385 -17.14 18.18 4.96
N LEU A 386 -18.38 18.46 5.39
CA LEU A 386 -19.59 18.01 4.72
C LEU A 386 -19.76 18.73 3.40
N LEU A 387 -19.34 18.09 2.30
CA LEU A 387 -19.57 18.63 0.95
C LEU A 387 -20.96 18.24 0.45
N ALA A 388 -22.01 18.83 1.04
CA ALA A 388 -23.41 18.52 0.74
C ALA A 388 -23.75 18.62 -0.76
N ASP A 389 -23.09 19.52 -1.49
CA ASP A 389 -23.30 19.72 -2.94
C ASP A 389 -22.41 18.85 -3.84
N LEU A 390 -21.42 18.14 -3.29
CA LEU A 390 -20.46 17.36 -4.09
C LEU A 390 -21.11 16.30 -4.98
N PRO A 391 -22.12 15.53 -4.50
CA PRO A 391 -22.76 14.54 -5.34
C PRO A 391 -23.41 15.13 -6.58
N LYS A 392 -24.06 16.29 -6.43
CA LYS A 392 -24.70 17.00 -7.54
C LYS A 392 -23.66 17.50 -8.53
N GLN A 393 -22.59 18.13 -8.03
CA GLN A 393 -21.48 18.60 -8.85
C GLN A 393 -20.85 17.46 -9.66
N TYR A 394 -20.65 16.29 -9.06
CA TYR A 394 -20.10 15.12 -9.73
C TYR A 394 -21.05 14.53 -10.78
N CYS A 395 -22.35 14.45 -10.48
CA CYS A 395 -23.35 14.02 -11.46
C CYS A 395 -23.39 14.96 -12.67
N ASP A 396 -23.44 16.28 -12.43
CA ASP A 396 -23.50 17.29 -13.48
C ASP A 396 -22.22 17.28 -14.32
N LEU A 397 -21.04 17.17 -13.68
CA LEU A 397 -19.77 17.07 -14.38
C LEU A 397 -19.68 15.81 -15.24
N TRP A 398 -20.08 14.65 -14.73
CA TRP A 398 -20.05 13.40 -15.49
C TRP A 398 -21.00 13.45 -16.69
N LYS A 399 -22.22 13.96 -16.51
CA LYS A 399 -23.20 14.12 -17.59
C LYS A 399 -22.75 15.13 -18.64
N SER A 400 -21.95 16.14 -18.26
CA SER A 400 -21.39 17.08 -19.24
C SER A 400 -20.42 16.39 -20.21
N THR A 401 -19.71 15.36 -19.76
CA THR A 401 -18.80 14.57 -20.60
C THR A 401 -19.51 13.41 -21.30
N PHE A 402 -20.46 12.76 -20.61
CA PHE A 402 -21.23 11.63 -21.13
C PHE A 402 -22.75 11.89 -21.01
N PRO A 403 -23.38 12.61 -21.96
CA PRO A 403 -24.79 13.01 -21.86
C PRO A 403 -25.79 11.85 -21.75
N THR A 404 -25.41 10.67 -22.24
CA THR A 404 -26.23 9.45 -22.19
C THR A 404 -25.94 8.55 -20.98
N ALA A 405 -24.97 8.90 -20.13
CA ALA A 405 -24.62 8.11 -18.96
C ALA A 405 -25.68 8.25 -17.86
N SER A 406 -26.01 7.13 -17.21
CA SER A 406 -26.77 7.15 -15.96
C SER A 406 -25.83 7.49 -14.80
N THR A 407 -26.32 8.32 -13.88
CA THR A 407 -25.61 8.65 -12.63
C THR A 407 -26.57 8.47 -11.46
N ILE A 408 -26.08 7.91 -10.36
CA ILE A 408 -26.82 7.81 -9.10
C ILE A 408 -25.91 8.20 -7.93
N TYR A 409 -26.49 8.81 -6.91
CA TYR A 409 -25.81 9.06 -5.64
C TYR A 409 -26.41 8.18 -4.56
N LEU A 410 -25.55 7.50 -3.81
CA LEU A 410 -25.92 6.64 -2.68
C LEU A 410 -25.12 7.08 -1.43
N PRO A 411 -25.78 7.38 -0.29
CA PRO A 411 -25.12 8.00 0.87
C PRO A 411 -23.99 7.17 1.48
N SER A 412 -24.08 5.85 1.45
CA SER A 412 -23.07 4.95 2.01
C SER A 412 -22.48 3.99 0.98
N ILE A 413 -21.28 3.50 1.29
CA ILE A 413 -20.59 2.47 0.51
C ILE A 413 -21.42 1.19 0.48
N GLU A 414 -22.00 0.78 1.61
CA GLU A 414 -22.92 -0.37 1.70
C GLU A 414 -24.09 -0.26 0.71
N GLU A 415 -24.77 0.89 0.67
CA GLU A 415 -25.84 1.12 -0.30
C GLU A 415 -25.35 1.07 -1.75
N ALA A 416 -24.18 1.63 -2.03
CA ALA A 416 -23.56 1.58 -3.35
C ALA A 416 -23.25 0.14 -3.79
N LEU A 417 -22.71 -0.69 -2.89
CA LEU A 417 -22.43 -2.09 -3.19
C LEU A 417 -23.74 -2.88 -3.38
N GLU A 418 -24.74 -2.70 -2.51
CA GLU A 418 -26.04 -3.40 -2.60
C GLU A 418 -26.78 -3.06 -3.91
N TYR A 419 -26.73 -1.80 -4.33
CA TYR A 419 -27.28 -1.36 -5.61
C TYR A 419 -26.64 -2.11 -6.78
N VAL A 420 -25.32 -2.19 -6.80
CA VAL A 420 -24.56 -2.85 -7.85
C VAL A 420 -24.76 -4.37 -7.83
N ASP A 421 -24.79 -5.00 -6.65
CA ASP A 421 -25.07 -6.44 -6.53
C ASP A 421 -26.49 -6.79 -7.02
N THR A 422 -27.47 -5.92 -6.76
CA THR A 422 -28.83 -6.03 -7.29
C THR A 422 -28.84 -5.89 -8.81
N ALA A 423 -28.11 -4.92 -9.37
CA ALA A 423 -27.96 -4.78 -10.82
C ALA A 423 -27.29 -6.02 -11.45
N GLY A 424 -26.34 -6.64 -10.75
CA GLY A 424 -25.69 -7.89 -11.15
C GLY A 424 -26.61 -9.10 -11.23
N GLN A 425 -27.77 -9.10 -10.56
CA GLN A 425 -28.78 -10.16 -10.74
C GLN A 425 -29.42 -10.14 -12.14
N GLN A 426 -29.51 -8.94 -12.72
CA GLN A 426 -30.17 -8.72 -14.01
C GLN A 426 -29.16 -8.70 -15.17
N ARG A 427 -27.87 -8.51 -14.86
CA ARG A 427 -26.77 -8.34 -15.81
C ARG A 427 -25.74 -9.43 -15.59
N ASP A 428 -25.69 -10.39 -16.51
CA ASP A 428 -24.67 -11.43 -16.45
C ASP A 428 -23.26 -10.83 -16.56
N ASN A 429 -22.34 -11.32 -15.72
CA ASN A 429 -20.93 -10.92 -15.66
C ASN A 429 -20.68 -9.40 -15.52
N LEU A 430 -21.41 -8.72 -14.63
CA LEU A 430 -21.23 -7.28 -14.36
C LEU A 430 -19.82 -6.97 -13.82
N GLN A 431 -19.11 -6.08 -14.51
CA GLN A 431 -17.78 -5.60 -14.10
C GLN A 431 -17.92 -4.27 -13.35
N VAL A 432 -17.23 -4.12 -12.22
CA VAL A 432 -17.37 -2.95 -11.35
C VAL A 432 -16.01 -2.38 -11.00
N LEU A 433 -15.75 -1.12 -11.32
CA LEU A 433 -14.54 -0.42 -10.88
C LEU A 433 -14.85 0.44 -9.64
N VAL A 434 -14.13 0.23 -8.54
CA VAL A 434 -14.21 1.04 -7.32
C VAL A 434 -12.91 1.83 -7.16
N THR A 435 -12.99 3.15 -7.26
CA THR A 435 -11.78 4.00 -7.27
C THR A 435 -12.02 5.44 -6.82
N GLY A 436 -10.97 6.26 -6.79
CA GLY A 436 -11.01 7.69 -6.42
C GLY A 436 -10.46 7.98 -5.02
N SER A 437 -10.42 6.97 -4.14
CA SER A 437 -9.89 7.13 -2.77
C SER A 437 -9.58 5.81 -2.09
N LEU A 438 -8.57 5.82 -1.21
CA LEU A 438 -8.31 4.72 -0.29
C LEU A 438 -9.45 4.53 0.74
N HIS A 439 -10.15 5.59 1.15
CA HIS A 439 -11.27 5.48 2.09
C HIS A 439 -12.42 4.66 1.49
N LEU A 440 -12.79 4.98 0.25
CA LEU A 440 -13.82 4.26 -0.49
C LEU A 440 -13.42 2.79 -0.70
N VAL A 441 -12.20 2.57 -1.20
CA VAL A 441 -11.73 1.22 -1.51
C VAL A 441 -11.59 0.36 -0.26
N GLY A 442 -11.10 0.91 0.85
CA GLY A 442 -11.00 0.17 2.11
C GLY A 442 -12.35 -0.18 2.72
N GLY A 443 -13.31 0.75 2.66
CA GLY A 443 -14.68 0.47 3.05
C GLY A 443 -15.33 -0.60 2.17
N ALA A 444 -15.16 -0.51 0.85
CA ALA A 444 -15.70 -1.47 -0.08
C ALA A 444 -15.11 -2.87 0.12
N LEU A 445 -13.79 -3.00 0.29
CA LEU A 445 -13.13 -4.27 0.55
C LEU A 445 -13.61 -4.92 1.85
N TYR A 446 -13.71 -4.14 2.93
CA TYR A 446 -14.19 -4.64 4.21
C TYR A 446 -15.59 -5.26 4.08
N LEU A 447 -16.51 -4.59 3.38
CA LEU A 447 -17.87 -5.07 3.16
C LEU A 447 -17.92 -6.29 2.24
N LEU A 448 -17.19 -6.26 1.11
CA LEU A 448 -17.13 -7.36 0.15
C LEU A 448 -16.53 -8.64 0.76
N GLN A 449 -15.56 -8.53 1.65
CA GLN A 449 -14.98 -9.68 2.36
C GLN A 449 -16.02 -10.35 3.26
N ARG A 450 -16.87 -9.59 3.96
CA ARG A 450 -17.96 -10.13 4.78
C ARG A 450 -19.04 -10.82 3.95
N TRP A 451 -19.31 -10.33 2.75
CA TRP A 451 -20.26 -11.00 1.84
C TRP A 451 -19.79 -12.40 1.41
N LYS A 452 -18.46 -12.63 1.37
CA LYS A 452 -17.89 -13.96 1.13
C LYS A 452 -17.96 -14.89 2.35
N GLN A 453 -18.11 -14.34 3.54
CA GLN A 453 -18.16 -15.08 4.81
C GLN A 453 -19.50 -14.82 5.53
N PRO A 454 -20.63 -15.37 5.03
CA PRO A 454 -21.96 -15.05 5.57
C PRO A 454 -22.20 -15.49 7.04
N ASN A 455 -21.25 -16.19 7.69
CA ASN A 455 -21.43 -16.86 8.98
C ASN A 455 -20.32 -16.62 10.01
N VAL A 456 -19.72 -15.42 10.06
CA VAL A 456 -18.91 -15.03 11.23
C VAL A 456 -19.48 -13.71 11.74
N ASP A 457 -19.95 -13.74 12.99
CA ASP A 457 -20.62 -12.69 13.75
C ASP A 457 -22.13 -12.49 13.47
N ARG A 458 -22.92 -13.42 14.03
CA ARG A 458 -24.19 -13.13 14.71
C ARG A 458 -24.02 -13.41 16.19
#